data_AF-A0A2P5VJF7-F1
#
_entry.id   AF-A0A2P5VJF7-F1
#
_cell.length_a   1.000
_cell.length_b   1.000
_cell.length_c   1.000
_cell.angle_alpha   90.00
_cell.angle_beta   90.00
_cell.angle_gamma   90.00
#
_symmetry.space_group_name_H-M   'P 1'
#
loop_
_entity.id
_entity.type
_entity.pdbx_description
1 polymer ?
#
loop_
_entity_poly.entity_id
_entity_poly.type
_entity_poly.pdbx_seq_one_letter_code
_entity_poly.pdbx_strand_id
1 'polypeptide(L)'
;PDRRVTLNEGFFARKRVLNVSSSKLDGTPVTYTAEQIHERSRLISLGIDARRQRFPEEKPYVYQPLAREEDDNRWNDVTRQNLIKDYNVRDFYI
;
A
#
# COMPACT_ATOMS: atom_id res chain seq x y z
N PRO A 1 1.88 29.51 -18.92
CA PRO A 1 1.66 28.08 -19.22
C PRO A 1 1.65 27.25 -17.93
N ASP A 2 0.62 26.41 -17.74
CA ASP A 2 0.47 25.58 -16.55
C ASP A 2 1.41 24.37 -16.61
N ARG A 3 2.26 24.18 -15.59
CA ARG A 3 3.28 23.13 -15.58
C ARG A 3 2.63 21.78 -15.29
N ARG A 4 2.74 20.82 -16.21
CA ARG A 4 2.35 19.42 -15.98
C ARG A 4 3.57 18.56 -15.70
N VAL A 5 3.45 17.68 -14.71
CA VAL A 5 4.44 16.65 -14.36
C VAL A 5 3.70 15.31 -14.33
N THR A 6 4.31 14.27 -14.90
CA THR A 6 3.83 12.87 -14.79
C THR A 6 4.90 12.08 -14.06
N LEU A 7 4.51 11.41 -12.97
CA LEU A 7 5.37 10.49 -12.23
C LEU A 7 4.94 9.06 -12.59
N ASN A 8 5.84 8.27 -13.17
CA ASN A 8 5.61 6.86 -13.43
C ASN A 8 6.22 6.05 -12.30
N GLU A 9 5.39 5.63 -11.36
CA GLU A 9 5.75 4.69 -10.31
C GLU A 9 5.44 3.27 -10.81
N GLY A 10 6.46 2.41 -10.88
CA GLY A 10 6.27 1.02 -11.28
C GLY A 10 5.46 0.26 -10.23
N PHE A 11 4.48 -0.53 -10.66
CA PHE A 11 3.74 -1.44 -9.78
C PHE A 11 3.93 -2.88 -10.21
N PHE A 12 4.01 -3.79 -9.24
CA PHE A 12 4.07 -5.22 -9.50
C PHE A 12 2.69 -5.85 -9.31
N ALA A 13 2.22 -6.60 -10.31
CA ALA A 13 1.03 -7.41 -10.14
C ALA A 13 1.24 -8.43 -9.02
N ARG A 14 0.24 -8.65 -8.14
CA ARG A 14 0.33 -9.57 -7.00
C ARG A 14 0.90 -10.95 -7.36
N LYS A 15 0.50 -11.50 -8.51
CA LYS A 15 0.98 -12.80 -9.02
C LYS A 15 2.48 -12.85 -9.34
N ARG A 16 3.14 -11.70 -9.51
CA ARG A 16 4.58 -11.59 -9.79
C ARG A 16 5.42 -11.44 -8.52
N VAL A 17 4.78 -11.25 -7.36
CA VAL A 17 5.48 -11.06 -6.08
C VAL A 17 5.15 -12.14 -5.07
N LEU A 18 3.96 -12.74 -5.13
CA LEU A 18 3.56 -13.79 -4.19
C LEU A 18 4.51 -14.99 -4.26
N ASN A 19 5.07 -15.35 -3.10
CA ASN A 19 6.03 -16.45 -2.91
C ASN A 19 7.33 -16.32 -3.72
N VAL A 20 7.66 -15.11 -4.18
CA VAL A 20 8.95 -14.83 -4.80
C VAL A 20 10.00 -14.61 -3.72
N SER A 21 11.13 -15.29 -3.85
CA SER A 21 12.31 -15.07 -3.03
C SER A 21 13.26 -14.08 -3.70
N SER A 22 13.82 -13.18 -2.90
CA SER A 22 14.77 -12.13 -3.32
C SER A 22 15.74 -11.82 -2.17
N SER A 23 16.57 -10.81 -2.34
CA SER A 23 17.44 -10.24 -1.31
C SER A 23 17.08 -8.79 -1.06
N LYS A 24 17.01 -8.39 0.21
CA LYS A 24 16.94 -6.97 0.60
C LYS A 24 18.23 -6.24 0.20
N LEU A 25 18.22 -4.91 0.32
CA LEU A 25 19.40 -4.08 0.02
C LEU A 25 20.64 -4.44 0.86
N ASP A 26 20.45 -4.99 2.06
CA ASP A 26 21.53 -5.46 2.94
C ASP A 26 21.96 -6.91 2.66
N GLY A 27 21.43 -7.53 1.62
CA GLY A 27 21.71 -8.93 1.25
C GLY A 27 20.87 -9.97 1.98
N THR A 28 20.04 -9.57 2.96
CA THR A 28 19.20 -10.51 3.71
C THR A 28 18.19 -11.19 2.78
N PRO A 29 18.15 -12.54 2.74
CA PRO A 29 17.15 -13.25 1.94
C PRO A 29 15.74 -12.99 2.47
N VAL A 30 14.79 -12.79 1.57
CA VAL A 30 13.38 -12.56 1.89
C VAL A 30 12.50 -13.33 0.92
N THR A 31 11.36 -13.84 1.40
CA THR A 31 10.29 -14.38 0.54
C THR A 31 9.01 -13.61 0.81
N TYR A 32 8.42 -13.04 -0.24
CA TYR A 32 7.22 -12.20 -0.09
C TYR A 32 5.97 -13.07 0.08
N THR A 33 5.56 -13.24 1.33
CA THR A 33 4.39 -14.03 1.70
C THR A 33 3.09 -13.27 1.41
N ALA A 34 1.97 -14.00 1.36
CA ALA A 34 0.65 -13.39 1.25
C ALA A 34 0.38 -12.37 2.35
N GLU A 35 0.85 -12.64 3.58
CA GLU A 35 0.64 -11.80 4.75
C GLU A 35 1.47 -10.52 4.70
N GLN A 36 2.74 -10.60 4.28
CA GLN A 36 3.55 -9.40 4.06
C GLN A 36 2.97 -8.52 2.95
N ILE A 37 2.45 -9.13 1.88
CA ILE A 37 1.76 -8.41 0.79
C ILE A 37 0.48 -7.74 1.29
N HIS A 38 -0.32 -8.45 2.08
CA HIS A 38 -1.53 -7.90 2.68
C HIS A 38 -1.21 -6.69 3.56
N GLU A 39 -0.31 -6.86 4.54
CA GLU A 39 0.10 -5.80 5.48
C GLU A 39 0.63 -4.57 4.75
N ARG A 40 1.47 -4.75 3.73
CA ARG A 40 1.96 -3.64 2.92
C ARG A 40 0.83 -2.97 2.13
N SER A 41 -0.12 -3.74 1.61
CA SER A 41 -1.20 -3.18 0.79
C SER A 41 -2.20 -2.32 1.58
N ARG A 42 -2.24 -2.44 2.92
CA ARG A 42 -3.14 -1.66 3.79
C ARG A 42 -3.01 -0.15 3.63
N LEU A 43 -1.83 0.34 3.26
CA LEU A 43 -1.62 1.77 2.97
C LEU A 43 -2.49 2.27 1.81
N ILE A 44 -2.85 1.40 0.86
CA ILE A 44 -3.77 1.73 -0.25
C ILE A 44 -5.17 2.01 0.31
N SER A 45 -5.69 1.13 1.19
CA SER A 45 -7.00 1.33 1.83
C SER A 45 -7.01 2.59 2.70
N LEU A 46 -5.93 2.84 3.45
CA LEU A 46 -5.75 4.07 4.24
C LEU A 46 -5.81 5.33 3.36
N GLY A 47 -5.12 5.31 2.22
CA GLY A 47 -5.11 6.42 1.26
C GLY A 47 -6.47 6.64 0.60
N ILE A 48 -7.21 5.57 0.30
CA ILE A 48 -8.58 5.64 -0.22
C ILE A 48 -9.51 6.32 0.79
N ASP A 49 -9.43 5.94 2.07
CA ASP A 49 -10.25 6.57 3.11
C ASP A 49 -9.88 8.03 3.32
N ALA A 50 -8.59 8.36 3.38
CA ALA A 50 -8.11 9.73 3.48
C ALA A 50 -8.63 10.60 2.32
N ARG A 51 -8.62 10.06 1.10
CA ARG A 51 -9.16 10.74 -0.08
C ARG A 51 -10.67 10.94 0.03
N ARG A 52 -11.41 9.90 0.42
CA ARG A 52 -12.86 9.98 0.66
C ARG A 52 -13.21 11.06 1.67
N GLN A 53 -12.46 11.16 2.77
CA GLN A 53 -12.67 12.22 3.76
C GLN A 53 -12.40 13.63 3.20
N ARG A 54 -11.38 13.78 2.34
CA ARG A 54 -11.02 15.07 1.72
C ARG A 54 -11.97 15.50 0.60
N PHE A 55 -12.52 14.53 -0.14
CA PHE A 55 -13.36 14.70 -1.32
C PHE A 55 -14.63 13.82 -1.20
N PRO A 56 -15.59 14.20 -0.33
CA PRO A 56 -16.75 13.36 -0.02
C PRO A 56 -17.70 13.12 -1.20
N GLU A 57 -17.69 14.01 -2.20
CA GLU A 57 -18.52 13.90 -3.40
C GLU A 57 -17.98 12.91 -4.44
N GLU A 58 -16.71 12.48 -4.31
CA GLU A 58 -16.13 11.51 -5.23
C GLU A 58 -16.54 10.09 -4.83
N LYS A 59 -16.83 9.24 -5.84
CA LYS A 59 -17.00 7.81 -5.62
C LYS A 59 -15.66 7.19 -5.19
N PRO A 60 -15.55 6.62 -3.97
CA PRO A 60 -14.31 5.98 -3.54
C PRO A 60 -13.99 4.76 -4.40
N TYR A 61 -12.71 4.53 -4.62
CA TYR A 61 -12.24 3.31 -5.27
C TYR A 61 -12.33 2.12 -4.29
N VAL A 62 -12.82 0.96 -4.74
CA VAL A 62 -12.88 -0.26 -3.94
C VAL A 62 -11.68 -1.14 -4.27
N TYR A 63 -10.67 -1.13 -3.40
CA TYR A 63 -9.50 -1.98 -3.56
C TYR A 63 -9.84 -3.42 -3.17
N GLN A 64 -10.14 -4.24 -4.17
CA GLN A 64 -10.64 -5.61 -4.01
C GLN A 64 -9.86 -6.48 -3.01
N PRO A 65 -8.51 -6.42 -2.94
CA PRO A 65 -7.76 -7.24 -1.98
C PRO A 65 -8.05 -6.95 -0.49
N LEU A 66 -8.59 -5.77 -0.17
CA LEU A 66 -8.92 -5.34 1.20
C LEU A 66 -10.41 -4.96 1.33
N ALA A 67 -11.24 -5.41 0.39
CA ALA A 67 -12.67 -5.18 0.50
C ALA A 67 -13.21 -5.83 1.78
N ARG A 68 -14.01 -5.10 2.56
CA ARG A 68 -14.52 -5.46 3.90
C ARG A 68 -13.55 -5.27 5.05
N GLU A 69 -12.34 -4.77 4.80
CA GLU A 69 -11.37 -4.39 5.84
C GLU A 69 -11.23 -2.86 5.93
N GLU A 70 -12.17 -2.10 5.37
CA GLU A 70 -12.06 -0.63 5.30
C GLU A 70 -12.04 0.00 6.69
N ASP A 71 -12.74 -0.61 7.65
CA ASP A 71 -12.84 -0.12 9.03
C ASP A 71 -11.51 -0.23 9.78
N ASP A 72 -10.73 -1.28 9.52
CA ASP A 72 -9.40 -1.50 10.09
C ASP A 72 -8.31 -0.59 9.49
N ASN A 73 -8.68 0.15 8.44
CA ASN A 73 -7.78 0.98 7.66
C ASN A 73 -8.29 2.43 7.53
N ARG A 74 -9.15 2.89 8.46
CA ARG A 74 -9.64 4.27 8.46
C ARG A 74 -8.53 5.28 8.68
N TRP A 75 -8.59 6.40 7.97
CA TRP A 75 -7.71 7.54 8.21
C TRP A 75 -8.07 8.22 9.54
N ASN A 76 -7.31 7.87 10.57
CA ASN A 76 -7.34 8.44 11.91
C ASN A 76 -5.93 8.36 12.54
N ASP A 77 -5.73 9.00 13.69
CA ASP A 77 -4.40 9.09 14.29
C ASP A 77 -3.81 7.74 14.67
N VAL A 78 -4.63 6.81 15.17
CA VAL A 78 -4.19 5.46 15.57
C VAL A 78 -3.67 4.68 14.36
N THR A 79 -4.46 4.61 13.30
CA THR A 79 -4.14 3.84 12.10
C THR A 79 -2.97 4.47 11.35
N ARG A 80 -2.89 5.80 11.31
CA ARG A 80 -1.73 6.51 10.75
C ARG A 80 -0.44 6.18 11.51
N GLN A 81 -0.47 6.23 12.84
CA GLN A 81 0.69 5.88 13.66
C GLN A 81 1.10 4.43 13.47
N ASN A 82 0.14 3.50 13.38
CA ASN A 82 0.44 2.07 13.28
C ASN A 82 0.87 1.62 11.87
N LEU A 83 0.28 2.19 10.81
CA LEU A 83 0.53 1.74 9.43
C LEU A 83 1.64 2.53 8.73
N ILE A 84 1.79 3.82 9.01
CA ILE A 84 2.78 4.67 8.30
C ILE A 84 4.15 4.54 8.95
N LYS A 85 4.20 4.39 10.28
CA LYS A 85 5.47 4.19 10.98
C LYS A 85 6.16 2.93 10.45
N ASP A 86 7.41 3.09 10.05
CA ASP A 86 8.27 2.03 9.53
C ASP A 86 7.65 1.28 8.32
N TYR A 87 6.69 1.87 7.60
CA TYR A 87 6.04 1.25 6.44
C TYR A 87 7.05 0.73 5.39
N ASN A 88 8.14 1.47 5.20
CA ASN A 88 9.19 1.19 4.24
C ASN A 88 9.98 -0.10 4.55
N VAL A 89 9.94 -0.62 5.79
CA VAL A 89 10.65 -1.87 6.13
C VAL A 89 10.04 -3.09 5.45
N ARG A 90 8.81 -2.95 4.93
CA ARG A 90 8.09 -3.98 4.18
C ARG A 90 8.27 -3.87 2.67
N ASP A 91 9.14 -2.98 2.19
CA ASP A 91 9.39 -2.77 0.75
C ASP A 91 9.79 -4.06 0.03
N PHE A 92 9.36 -4.15 -1.24
CA PHE A 92 9.75 -5.25 -2.12
C PHE A 92 10.96 -4.82 -2.94
N TYR A 93 12.01 -5.63 -2.82
CA TYR A 93 13.22 -5.60 -3.62
C TYR A 93 13.13 -6.75 -4.62
N ILE A 94 13.08 -6.43 -5.91
CA ILE A 94 12.96 -7.40 -7.00
C ILE A 94 13.77 -6.92 -8.19
#